data_AF-A0A6B1IBN5-F1
#
_entry.id   AF-A0A6B1IBN5-F1
#
_cell.length_a   1.000
_cell.length_b   1.000
_cell.length_c   1.000
_cell.angle_alpha   90.00
_cell.angle_beta   90.00
_cell.angle_gamma   90.00
#
_symmetry.space_group_name_H-M   'P 1'
#
loop_
_entity.id
_entity.type
_entity.pdbx_description
1 polymer ?
#
loop_
_entity_poly.entity_id
_entity_poly.type
_entity_poly.pdbx_seq_one_letter_code
_entity_poly.pdbx_strand_id
1 'polypeptide(L)'
;MAKANILNTRTINYMELIGNGKLYRVPPYQRDYSWSQEQWEDLWNDIVELRPRSEDRHYMGALVVEGRSDREFLVIDGQQRLATLSLFALAVIDRLQAMADQGIEADANRERGRELRNRFIGEKDPASLTESTRLYLNETDNPFYQDYLVQLRQPLNPRGLPKSNRLLWECFLYFRGCLEEDKLQDDGRRIASLLSETLARQFLFILITVDDELNAYTVFETLNARGLELTTTDLLKNYLFSLVRVPADLEALQRRWQALIETVEQARFPEFLRYHMLCELPQVRSQRLFKLVRERTKTTQEVFTLLDALETRAELFAAASDSNHSYWMELPEAKAFIRELNLFRVRQAMPLL
;
A
#
# COMPACT_ATOMS: atom_id res chain seq x y z
N MET A 1 -0.98 1.20 37.13
CA MET A 1 0.01 0.58 36.21
C MET A 1 0.08 1.44 34.97
N ALA A 2 1.26 1.93 34.62
CA ALA A 2 1.47 2.81 33.47
C ALA A 2 0.97 2.14 32.18
N LYS A 3 0.18 2.85 31.38
CA LYS A 3 -0.20 2.42 30.03
C LYS A 3 1.10 2.13 29.27
N ALA A 4 1.31 0.88 28.87
CA ALA A 4 2.36 0.54 27.91
C ALA A 4 2.24 1.52 26.73
N ASN A 5 3.36 2.08 26.25
CA ASN A 5 3.37 2.97 25.09
C ASN A 5 2.74 2.21 23.92
N ILE A 6 1.47 2.50 23.63
CA ILE A 6 0.64 1.76 22.67
C ILE A 6 1.16 1.93 21.24
N LEU A 7 2.01 2.96 21.01
CA LEU A 7 2.53 3.38 19.73
C LEU A 7 3.97 3.88 19.88
N ASN A 8 4.87 3.40 19.03
CA ASN A 8 6.20 3.99 18.88
C ASN A 8 6.20 4.87 17.62
N THR A 9 6.06 6.18 17.85
CA THR A 9 6.07 7.20 16.80
C THR A 9 7.42 7.90 16.76
N ARG A 10 8.04 7.95 15.58
CA ARG A 10 9.35 8.59 15.41
C ARG A 10 9.43 9.21 14.02
N THR A 11 9.91 10.45 13.97
CA THR A 11 10.28 11.09 12.71
C THR A 11 11.60 10.49 12.25
N ILE A 12 11.61 9.91 11.05
CA ILE A 12 12.80 9.28 10.47
C ILE A 12 12.96 9.74 9.04
N ASN A 13 14.20 9.84 8.58
CA ASN A 13 14.49 10.06 7.15
C ASN A 13 14.50 8.73 6.39
N TYR A 14 14.52 8.80 5.06
CA TYR A 14 14.56 7.59 4.22
C TYR A 14 15.79 6.72 4.47
N MET A 15 16.96 7.32 4.77
CA MET A 15 18.18 6.58 5.12
C MET A 15 18.00 5.69 6.36
N GLU A 16 17.41 6.23 7.42
CA GLU A 16 17.14 5.52 8.67
C GLU A 16 16.01 4.49 8.52
N LEU A 17 15.07 4.77 7.61
CA LEU A 17 13.97 3.88 7.29
C LEU A 17 14.48 2.58 6.69
N ILE A 18 15.26 2.66 5.61
CA ILE A 18 15.76 1.49 4.90
C ILE A 18 17.07 0.94 5.49
N GLY A 19 17.76 1.70 6.35
CA GLY A 19 19.05 1.32 6.93
C GLY A 19 19.00 0.17 7.96
N ASN A 20 20.16 -0.21 8.48
CA ASN A 20 20.34 -1.16 9.60
C ASN A 20 19.79 -2.58 9.36
N GLY A 21 19.75 -3.02 8.10
CA GLY A 21 19.26 -4.36 7.74
C GLY A 21 17.76 -4.56 8.00
N LYS A 22 16.99 -3.48 8.00
CA LYS A 22 15.53 -3.53 8.11
C LYS A 22 14.91 -4.04 6.81
N LEU A 23 13.87 -4.83 6.96
CA LEU A 23 13.11 -5.47 5.92
C LEU A 23 11.65 -5.02 6.00
N TYR A 24 11.11 -4.59 4.86
CA TYR A 24 9.71 -4.21 4.72
C TYR A 24 9.01 -5.16 3.77
N ARG A 25 7.90 -5.74 4.23
CA ARG A 25 7.05 -6.62 3.41
C ARG A 25 5.66 -6.02 3.31
N VAL A 26 5.16 -5.88 2.09
CA VAL A 26 3.77 -5.56 1.84
C VAL A 26 2.97 -6.87 1.92
N PRO A 27 1.88 -6.94 2.71
CA PRO A 27 1.01 -8.11 2.76
C PRO A 27 0.50 -8.51 1.37
N PRO A 28 0.32 -9.82 1.09
CA PRO A 28 -0.13 -10.31 -0.22
C PRO A 28 -1.42 -9.66 -0.72
N TYR A 29 -2.31 -9.30 0.21
CA TYR A 29 -3.68 -8.86 -0.08
C TYR A 29 -3.84 -7.34 -0.10
N GLN A 30 -2.77 -6.57 0.10
CA GLN A 30 -2.84 -5.14 -0.10
C GLN A 30 -3.04 -4.80 -1.57
N ARG A 31 -3.56 -3.60 -1.83
CA ARG A 31 -3.83 -3.10 -3.18
C ARG A 31 -2.55 -3.07 -4.03
N ASP A 32 -2.68 -3.33 -5.31
CA ASP A 32 -1.56 -3.23 -6.24
C ASP A 32 -1.06 -1.79 -6.40
N TYR A 33 0.11 -1.63 -6.99
CA TYR A 33 0.67 -0.33 -7.36
C TYR A 33 -0.30 0.43 -8.27
N SER A 34 -0.58 1.68 -7.89
CA SER A 34 -1.66 2.48 -8.49
C SER A 34 -1.34 3.97 -8.64
N TRP A 35 -0.16 4.41 -8.19
CA TRP A 35 0.33 5.74 -8.53
C TRP A 35 0.51 5.88 -10.03
N SER A 36 0.16 7.06 -10.53
CA SER A 36 0.22 7.49 -11.92
C SER A 36 1.26 8.59 -12.09
N GLN A 37 1.41 9.06 -13.32
CA GLN A 37 2.40 10.07 -13.67
C GLN A 37 2.32 11.34 -12.82
N GLU A 38 1.12 11.80 -12.43
CA GLU A 38 0.94 12.98 -11.57
C GLU A 38 1.71 12.85 -10.25
N GLN A 39 1.61 11.70 -9.58
CA GLN A 39 2.32 11.47 -8.32
C GLN A 39 3.84 11.33 -8.51
N TRP A 40 4.29 10.84 -9.67
CA TRP A 40 5.71 10.74 -10.00
C TRP A 40 6.31 12.12 -10.30
N GLU A 41 5.55 12.97 -10.98
CA GLU A 41 5.88 14.36 -11.27
C GLU A 41 6.01 15.17 -9.98
N ASP A 42 5.04 15.06 -9.07
CA ASP A 42 5.10 15.71 -7.75
C ASP A 42 6.37 15.31 -6.99
N LEU A 43 6.66 14.00 -6.88
CA LEU A 43 7.86 13.52 -6.20
C LEU A 43 9.15 14.03 -6.87
N TRP A 44 9.20 14.05 -8.20
CA TRP A 44 10.36 14.57 -8.92
C TRP A 44 10.55 16.07 -8.66
N ASN A 45 9.46 16.85 -8.69
CA ASN A 45 9.50 18.28 -8.41
C ASN A 45 9.99 18.57 -6.98
N ASP A 46 9.52 17.79 -6.00
CA ASP A 46 10.01 17.88 -4.62
C ASP A 46 11.51 17.62 -4.51
N ILE A 47 12.03 16.60 -5.21
CA ILE A 47 13.47 16.28 -5.24
C ILE A 47 14.26 17.43 -5.86
N VAL A 48 13.78 18.00 -6.96
CA VAL A 48 14.45 19.11 -7.67
C VAL A 48 14.44 20.38 -6.81
N GLU A 49 13.35 20.68 -6.12
CA GLU A 49 13.24 21.86 -5.26
C GLU A 49 14.13 21.76 -4.01
N LEU A 50 14.22 20.57 -3.40
CA LEU A 50 15.02 20.35 -2.19
C LEU A 50 16.53 20.32 -2.46
N ARG A 51 16.94 19.90 -3.65
CA ARG A 51 18.35 19.76 -4.06
C ARG A 51 19.23 20.98 -3.71
N PRO A 52 18.87 22.24 -4.05
CA PRO A 52 19.67 23.40 -3.67
C PRO A 52 19.55 23.81 -2.19
N ARG A 53 18.56 23.29 -1.45
CA ARG A 53 18.22 23.74 -0.08
C ARG A 53 18.52 22.64 0.94
N SER A 54 19.79 22.43 1.27
CA SER A 54 20.26 21.33 2.14
C SER A 54 19.60 21.26 3.54
N GLU A 55 19.07 22.37 4.04
CA GLU A 55 18.39 22.45 5.35
C GLU A 55 16.89 22.13 5.26
N ASP A 56 16.28 22.27 4.09
CA ASP A 56 14.86 22.01 3.90
C ASP A 56 14.58 20.51 3.99
N ARG A 57 13.36 20.20 4.42
CA ARG A 57 12.86 18.83 4.60
C ARG A 57 11.50 18.72 3.95
N HIS A 58 11.27 17.63 3.22
CA HIS A 58 9.97 17.30 2.67
C HIS A 58 9.32 16.19 3.50
N TYR A 59 8.03 16.37 3.81
CA TYR A 59 7.30 15.42 4.63
C TYR A 59 6.45 14.49 3.76
N MET A 60 6.85 13.22 3.68
CA MET A 60 6.19 12.21 2.85
C MET A 60 4.91 11.64 3.46
N GLY A 61 4.49 12.09 4.65
CA GLY A 61 3.36 11.53 5.38
C GLY A 61 3.75 10.45 6.39
N ALA A 62 2.73 9.84 7.00
CA ALA A 62 2.92 8.76 7.98
C ALA A 62 3.21 7.44 7.27
N LEU A 63 4.11 6.62 7.81
CA LEU A 63 4.32 5.24 7.41
C LEU A 63 3.89 4.35 8.59
N VAL A 64 2.92 3.48 8.37
CA VAL A 64 2.41 2.61 9.43
C VAL A 64 2.87 1.19 9.16
N VAL A 65 3.56 0.61 10.14
CA VAL A 65 4.13 -0.73 10.05
C VAL A 65 3.84 -1.54 11.30
N GLU A 66 3.65 -2.84 11.14
CA GLU A 66 3.65 -3.80 12.23
C GLU A 66 5.04 -4.41 12.38
N GLY A 67 5.61 -4.34 13.58
CA GLY A 67 6.89 -4.97 13.88
C GLY A 67 6.71 -6.48 14.08
N ARG A 68 7.25 -7.31 13.17
CA ARG A 68 7.32 -8.77 13.35
C ARG A 68 8.58 -9.17 14.12
N SER A 69 9.66 -8.40 13.96
CA SER A 69 10.89 -8.48 14.74
C SER A 69 11.59 -7.11 14.75
N ASP A 70 12.76 -7.01 15.39
CA ASP A 70 13.57 -5.78 15.38
C ASP A 70 14.00 -5.34 13.96
N ARG A 71 13.96 -6.26 12.99
CA ARG A 71 14.41 -6.03 11.61
C ARG A 71 13.33 -6.28 10.57
N GLU A 72 12.21 -6.92 10.89
CA GLU A 72 11.16 -7.23 9.92
C GLU A 72 9.87 -6.48 10.24
N PHE A 73 9.39 -5.75 9.24
CA PHE A 73 8.23 -4.87 9.32
C PHE A 73 7.23 -5.22 8.23
N LEU A 74 5.98 -5.42 8.62
CA LEU A 74 4.87 -5.55 7.69
C LEU A 74 4.32 -4.15 7.40
N VAL A 75 4.32 -3.73 6.14
CA VAL A 75 3.82 -2.42 5.71
C VAL A 75 2.31 -2.47 5.70
N ILE A 76 1.67 -1.65 6.54
CA ILE A 76 0.22 -1.54 6.55
C ILE A 76 -0.24 -0.34 5.72
N ASP A 77 0.52 0.76 5.75
CA ASP A 77 0.33 1.92 4.87
C ASP A 77 1.67 2.53 4.46
N GLY A 78 1.64 3.15 3.27
CA GLY A 78 2.74 3.81 2.60
C GLY A 78 3.46 2.94 1.59
N GLN A 79 2.90 1.77 1.26
CA GLN A 79 3.42 0.87 0.23
C GLN A 79 3.71 1.56 -1.12
N GLN A 80 2.83 2.46 -1.59
CA GLN A 80 2.99 3.18 -2.86
C GLN A 80 4.21 4.12 -2.80
N ARG A 81 4.38 4.82 -1.67
CA ARG A 81 5.52 5.72 -1.41
C ARG A 81 6.83 4.94 -1.35
N LEU A 82 6.86 3.83 -0.60
CA LEU A 82 8.06 2.97 -0.51
C LEU A 82 8.46 2.38 -1.87
N ALA A 83 7.49 1.85 -2.62
CA ALA A 83 7.74 1.31 -3.95
C ALA A 83 8.32 2.38 -4.88
N THR A 84 7.71 3.57 -4.94
CA THR A 84 8.14 4.67 -5.81
C THR A 84 9.53 5.18 -5.47
N LEU A 85 9.86 5.33 -4.17
CA LEU A 85 11.21 5.73 -3.75
C LEU A 85 12.27 4.67 -4.07
N SER A 86 11.90 3.39 -4.01
CA SER A 86 12.78 2.32 -4.46
C SER A 86 13.00 2.35 -5.97
N LEU A 87 11.95 2.61 -6.76
CA LEU A 87 12.07 2.77 -8.21
C LEU A 87 12.95 3.96 -8.60
N PHE A 88 12.82 5.09 -7.90
CA PHE A 88 13.73 6.22 -8.06
C PHE A 88 15.18 5.83 -7.76
N ALA A 89 15.42 5.10 -6.66
CA ALA A 89 16.76 4.64 -6.31
C ALA A 89 17.35 3.70 -7.39
N LEU A 90 16.52 2.81 -7.95
CA LEU A 90 16.90 1.95 -9.08
C LEU A 90 17.23 2.77 -10.34
N ALA A 91 16.45 3.80 -10.67
CA ALA A 91 16.73 4.68 -11.81
C ALA A 91 18.05 5.45 -11.66
N VAL A 92 18.38 5.90 -10.45
CA VAL A 92 19.69 6.52 -10.15
C VAL A 92 20.83 5.52 -10.37
N ILE A 93 20.68 4.28 -9.91
CA ILE A 93 21.68 3.21 -10.09
C ILE A 93 21.85 2.88 -11.57
N ASP A 94 20.74 2.73 -12.32
CA ASP A 94 20.73 2.48 -13.77
C ASP A 94 21.47 3.58 -14.52
N ARG A 95 21.21 4.86 -14.18
CA ARG A 95 21.90 6.00 -14.80
C ARG A 95 23.41 5.96 -14.55
N LEU A 96 23.85 5.66 -13.33
CA LEU A 96 25.28 5.55 -13.01
C LEU A 96 25.95 4.40 -13.78
N GLN A 97 25.26 3.26 -13.95
CA GLN A 97 25.77 2.15 -14.77
C GLN A 97 25.88 2.56 -16.24
N ALA A 98 24.84 3.17 -16.80
CA ALA A 98 24.85 3.67 -18.18
C ALA A 98 25.98 4.67 -18.43
N MET A 99 26.24 5.60 -17.49
CA MET A 99 27.37 6.53 -17.58
C MET A 99 28.71 5.81 -17.56
N ALA A 100 28.86 4.78 -16.73
CA ALA A 100 30.08 3.98 -16.69
C ALA A 100 30.32 3.19 -17.98
N ASP A 101 29.25 2.66 -18.58
CA ASP A 101 29.30 1.94 -19.87
C ASP A 101 29.63 2.88 -21.03
N GLN A 102 29.25 4.16 -20.92
CA GLN A 102 29.64 5.24 -21.84
C GLN A 102 31.08 5.76 -21.61
N GLY A 103 31.77 5.26 -20.57
CA GLY A 103 33.14 5.67 -20.24
C GLY A 103 33.26 6.94 -19.39
N ILE A 104 32.15 7.51 -18.92
CA ILE A 104 32.15 8.69 -18.06
C ILE A 104 32.49 8.24 -16.63
N GLU A 105 33.65 8.65 -16.12
CA GLU A 105 34.15 8.28 -14.78
C GLU A 105 33.91 6.79 -14.44
N ALA A 106 34.18 5.88 -15.38
CA ALA A 106 33.62 4.52 -15.36
C ALA A 106 33.81 3.77 -14.03
N ASP A 107 35.01 3.79 -13.46
CA ASP A 107 35.27 3.10 -12.19
C ASP A 107 34.59 3.79 -11.01
N ALA A 108 34.57 5.12 -10.96
CA ALA A 108 33.90 5.86 -9.91
C ALA A 108 32.37 5.67 -9.98
N ASN A 109 31.79 5.64 -11.19
CA ASN A 109 30.36 5.45 -11.38
C ASN A 109 29.91 4.01 -11.09
N ARG A 110 30.72 3.00 -11.44
CA ARG A 110 30.48 1.62 -11.00
C ARG A 110 30.49 1.50 -9.47
N GLU A 111 31.46 2.15 -8.83
CA GLU A 111 31.57 2.12 -7.36
C GLU A 111 30.40 2.86 -6.70
N ARG A 112 30.04 4.07 -7.17
CA ARG A 112 28.85 4.80 -6.71
C ARG A 112 27.60 3.95 -6.86
N GLY A 113 27.40 3.31 -8.01
CA GLY A 113 26.26 2.44 -8.26
C GLY A 113 26.21 1.25 -7.30
N ARG A 114 27.35 0.59 -7.03
CA ARG A 114 27.46 -0.53 -6.07
C ARG A 114 27.12 -0.09 -4.66
N GLU A 115 27.69 1.02 -4.19
CA GLU A 115 27.47 1.54 -2.84
C GLU A 115 26.00 1.95 -2.62
N LEU A 116 25.39 2.64 -3.59
CA LEU A 116 23.98 3.00 -3.52
C LEU A 116 23.09 1.74 -3.54
N ARG A 117 23.42 0.75 -4.37
CA ARG A 117 22.66 -0.50 -4.43
C ARG A 117 22.66 -1.25 -3.10
N ASN A 118 23.84 -1.43 -2.51
CA ASN A 118 24.01 -2.06 -1.19
C ASN A 118 23.22 -1.32 -0.10
N ARG A 119 23.23 0.02 -0.15
CA ARG A 119 22.62 0.86 0.89
C ARG A 119 21.11 1.01 0.76
N PHE A 120 20.56 1.05 -0.46
CA PHE A 120 19.16 1.41 -0.70
C PHE A 120 18.28 0.22 -1.14
N ILE A 121 18.84 -0.77 -1.83
CA ILE A 121 18.06 -1.87 -2.42
C ILE A 121 18.23 -3.16 -1.63
N GLY A 122 19.47 -3.61 -1.42
CA GLY A 122 19.72 -4.93 -0.88
C GLY A 122 21.18 -5.35 -1.01
N GLU A 123 21.51 -6.47 -0.39
CA GLU A 123 22.81 -7.13 -0.53
C GLU A 123 22.65 -8.35 -1.43
N LYS A 124 23.62 -8.59 -2.32
CA LYS A 124 23.68 -9.86 -3.05
C LYS A 124 24.10 -10.97 -2.09
N ASP A 125 23.36 -12.06 -2.10
CA ASP A 125 23.80 -13.29 -1.47
C ASP A 125 25.14 -13.73 -2.11
N PRO A 126 26.20 -13.96 -1.32
CA PRO A 126 27.52 -14.30 -1.87
C PRO A 126 27.56 -15.63 -2.65
N ALA A 127 26.61 -16.54 -2.42
CA ALA A 127 26.58 -17.85 -3.05
C ALA A 127 25.72 -17.87 -4.33
N SER A 128 24.52 -17.29 -4.29
CA SER A 128 23.59 -17.28 -5.44
C SER A 128 23.73 -16.04 -6.31
N LEU A 129 24.39 -14.99 -5.83
CA LEU A 129 24.42 -13.65 -6.44
C LEU A 129 23.03 -13.03 -6.66
N THR A 130 21.99 -13.60 -6.04
CA THR A 130 20.63 -13.04 -6.04
C THR A 130 20.51 -11.96 -4.99
N GLU A 131 19.76 -10.91 -5.29
CA GLU A 131 19.57 -9.77 -4.39
C GLU A 131 18.66 -10.16 -3.22
N SER A 132 19.12 -9.95 -1.99
CA SER A 132 18.27 -9.90 -0.81
C SER A 132 17.73 -8.48 -0.66
N THR A 133 16.55 -8.22 -1.21
CA THR A 133 15.99 -6.87 -1.20
C THR A 133 15.43 -6.48 0.16
N ARG A 134 15.50 -5.19 0.48
CA ARG A 134 14.93 -4.60 1.70
C ARG A 134 13.42 -4.36 1.62
N LEU A 135 12.84 -4.44 0.43
CA LEU A 135 11.42 -4.24 0.18
C LEU A 135 10.84 -5.42 -0.61
N TYR A 136 9.74 -5.99 -0.13
CA TYR A 136 8.91 -6.95 -0.85
C TYR A 136 7.53 -6.33 -1.05
N LEU A 137 7.05 -6.34 -2.30
CA LEU A 137 5.70 -5.84 -2.62
C LEU A 137 4.65 -6.94 -2.38
N ASN A 138 3.39 -6.67 -2.76
CA ASN A 138 2.31 -7.63 -2.65
C ASN A 138 2.47 -8.80 -3.65
N GLU A 139 1.53 -9.74 -3.65
CA GLU A 139 1.62 -10.96 -4.48
C GLU A 139 1.69 -10.67 -5.99
N THR A 140 0.93 -9.66 -6.45
CA THR A 140 0.86 -9.27 -7.87
C THR A 140 2.16 -8.62 -8.35
N ASP A 141 2.69 -7.67 -7.56
CA ASP A 141 3.75 -6.76 -7.99
C ASP A 141 5.15 -7.27 -7.64
N ASN A 142 5.28 -8.07 -6.58
CA ASN A 142 6.59 -8.51 -6.08
C ASN A 142 7.39 -9.31 -7.12
N PRO A 143 6.84 -10.28 -7.87
CA PRO A 143 7.61 -10.99 -8.89
C PRO A 143 8.20 -10.05 -9.94
N PHE A 144 7.42 -9.08 -10.42
CA PHE A 144 7.90 -8.10 -11.40
C PHE A 144 8.98 -7.18 -10.81
N TYR A 145 8.76 -6.70 -9.58
CA TYR A 145 9.72 -5.87 -8.88
C TYR A 145 11.06 -6.58 -8.64
N GLN A 146 11.05 -7.84 -8.17
CA GLN A 146 12.25 -8.60 -7.87
C GLN A 146 13.02 -9.07 -9.11
N ASP A 147 12.31 -9.63 -10.10
CA ASP A 147 12.94 -10.32 -11.23
C ASP A 147 13.31 -9.37 -12.38
N TYR A 148 12.64 -8.23 -12.48
CA TYR A 148 12.87 -7.25 -13.55
C TYR A 148 13.48 -5.96 -13.01
N LEU A 149 12.77 -5.24 -12.15
CA LEU A 149 13.16 -3.89 -11.74
C LEU A 149 14.44 -3.89 -10.89
N VAL A 150 14.50 -4.73 -9.86
CA VAL A 150 15.69 -4.86 -9.02
C VAL A 150 16.87 -5.32 -9.86
N GLN A 151 16.69 -6.27 -10.79
CA GLN A 151 17.75 -6.73 -11.70
C GLN A 151 18.07 -5.75 -12.84
N LEU A 152 17.39 -4.61 -12.94
CA LEU A 152 17.48 -3.66 -14.06
C LEU A 152 17.29 -4.33 -15.43
N ARG A 153 16.43 -5.36 -15.49
CA ARG A 153 16.13 -6.12 -16.70
C ARG A 153 14.90 -5.56 -17.40
N GLN A 154 15.03 -5.30 -18.70
CA GLN A 154 13.90 -4.86 -19.51
C GLN A 154 12.91 -6.03 -19.75
N PRO A 155 11.59 -5.80 -19.58
CA PRO A 155 10.58 -6.80 -19.92
C PRO A 155 10.49 -6.96 -21.44
N LEU A 156 10.34 -8.22 -21.91
CA LEU A 156 10.27 -8.55 -23.33
C LEU A 156 9.05 -7.93 -24.03
N ASN A 157 7.92 -7.84 -23.32
CA ASN A 157 6.69 -7.25 -23.83
C ASN A 157 6.08 -6.30 -22.77
N PRO A 158 6.51 -5.02 -22.72
CA PRO A 158 5.98 -4.05 -21.77
C PRO A 158 4.46 -3.82 -21.89
N ARG A 159 3.91 -3.95 -23.12
CA ARG A 159 2.48 -3.76 -23.37
C ARG A 159 1.62 -4.90 -22.82
N GLY A 160 2.19 -6.10 -22.74
CA GLY A 160 1.53 -7.28 -22.19
C GLY A 160 1.53 -7.37 -20.67
N LEU A 161 2.16 -6.42 -19.96
CA LEU A 161 2.19 -6.43 -18.50
C LEU A 161 0.79 -6.16 -17.91
N PRO A 162 0.45 -6.79 -16.76
CA PRO A 162 -0.67 -6.37 -15.93
C PRO A 162 -0.62 -4.87 -15.62
N LYS A 163 -1.77 -4.26 -15.33
CA LYS A 163 -1.88 -2.81 -15.13
C LYS A 163 -0.89 -2.27 -14.09
N SER A 164 -0.79 -2.91 -12.92
CA SER A 164 0.10 -2.48 -11.84
C SER A 164 1.59 -2.62 -12.21
N ASN A 165 1.98 -3.76 -12.78
CA ASN A 165 3.35 -3.99 -13.28
C ASN A 165 3.74 -3.00 -14.38
N ARG A 166 2.79 -2.64 -15.24
CA ARG A 166 2.99 -1.59 -16.23
C ARG A 166 3.25 -0.23 -15.58
N LEU A 167 2.46 0.15 -14.57
CA LEU A 167 2.66 1.39 -13.83
C LEU A 167 4.03 1.42 -13.10
N LEU A 168 4.46 0.31 -12.51
CA LEU A 168 5.81 0.21 -11.92
C LEU A 168 6.91 0.41 -12.97
N TRP A 169 6.74 -0.19 -14.15
CA TRP A 169 7.68 -0.04 -15.26
C TRP A 169 7.71 1.39 -15.81
N GLU A 170 6.54 1.99 -16.04
CA GLU A 170 6.39 3.37 -16.50
C GLU A 170 6.99 4.37 -15.50
N CYS A 171 6.78 4.14 -14.20
CA CYS A 171 7.39 4.93 -13.13
C CYS A 171 8.93 4.88 -13.18
N PHE A 172 9.50 3.68 -13.33
CA PHE A 172 10.96 3.54 -13.50
C PHE A 172 11.47 4.27 -14.75
N LEU A 173 10.79 4.11 -15.89
CA LEU A 173 11.13 4.79 -17.14
C LEU A 173 11.01 6.31 -17.03
N TYR A 174 10.00 6.80 -16.31
CA TYR A 174 9.79 8.22 -16.06
C TYR A 174 11.00 8.81 -15.33
N PHE A 175 11.40 8.23 -14.18
CA PHE A 175 12.58 8.73 -13.45
C PHE A 175 13.87 8.59 -14.26
N ARG A 176 14.01 7.53 -15.06
CA ARG A 176 15.15 7.39 -15.97
C ARG A 176 15.18 8.55 -16.98
N GLY A 177 14.05 8.89 -17.59
CA GLY A 177 13.92 10.03 -18.50
C GLY A 177 14.25 11.37 -17.82
N CYS A 178 13.70 11.61 -16.62
CA CYS A 178 14.02 12.81 -15.84
C CYS A 178 15.53 12.95 -15.54
N LEU A 179 16.19 11.85 -15.15
CA LEU A 179 17.63 11.84 -14.88
C LEU A 179 18.48 12.00 -16.14
N GLU A 180 17.96 11.58 -17.29
CA GLU A 180 18.57 11.81 -18.60
C GLU A 180 18.40 13.25 -19.07
N GLU A 181 17.26 13.90 -18.86
CA GLU A 181 16.98 15.26 -19.33
C GLU A 181 17.52 16.37 -18.41
N ASP A 182 17.69 16.08 -17.13
CA ASP A 182 18.22 17.04 -16.16
C ASP A 182 19.65 17.49 -16.55
N LYS A 183 19.99 18.76 -16.30
CA LYS A 183 21.29 19.40 -16.60
C LYS A 183 22.49 18.80 -15.83
N LEU A 184 22.29 17.65 -15.20
CA LEU A 184 23.25 16.85 -14.46
C LEU A 184 23.85 15.70 -15.29
N GLN A 185 23.55 15.63 -16.60
CA GLN A 185 23.81 14.49 -17.50
C GLN A 185 25.21 13.86 -17.35
N ASP A 186 26.24 14.65 -17.04
CA ASP A 186 27.64 14.20 -17.05
C ASP A 186 28.32 14.11 -15.67
N ASP A 187 27.62 14.44 -14.57
CA ASP A 187 28.22 14.43 -13.22
C ASP A 187 27.61 13.33 -12.35
N GLY A 188 28.25 12.16 -12.35
CA GLY A 188 27.80 11.01 -11.58
C GLY A 188 27.80 11.27 -10.07
N ARG A 189 28.62 12.21 -9.57
CA ARG A 189 28.58 12.62 -8.16
C ARG A 189 27.28 13.34 -7.84
N ARG A 190 26.82 14.24 -8.72
CA ARG A 190 25.55 14.96 -8.52
C ARG A 190 24.36 14.01 -8.60
N ILE A 191 24.34 13.09 -9.56
CA ILE A 191 23.30 12.05 -9.65
C ILE A 191 23.26 11.20 -8.37
N ALA A 192 24.42 10.74 -7.90
CA ALA A 192 24.50 10.00 -6.64
C ALA A 192 24.00 10.82 -5.45
N SER A 193 24.29 12.14 -5.41
CA SER A 193 23.84 13.03 -4.34
C SER A 193 22.32 13.23 -4.29
N LEU A 194 21.60 13.10 -5.41
CA LEU A 194 20.13 13.15 -5.41
C LEU A 194 19.56 12.04 -4.53
N LEU A 195 20.13 10.85 -4.60
CA LEU A 195 19.71 9.74 -3.76
C LEU A 195 20.31 9.85 -2.36
N SER A 196 21.63 10.01 -2.23
CA SER A 196 22.34 9.87 -0.95
C SER A 196 22.20 11.06 -0.01
N GLU A 197 21.92 12.25 -0.53
CA GLU A 197 21.77 13.48 0.26
C GLU A 197 20.34 13.97 0.21
N THR A 198 19.79 14.23 -0.98
CA THR A 198 18.44 14.80 -1.10
C THR A 198 17.37 13.82 -0.63
N LEU A 199 17.18 12.71 -1.34
CA LEU A 199 16.13 11.76 -0.99
C LEU A 199 16.41 11.09 0.36
N ALA A 200 17.64 10.61 0.59
CA ALA A 200 17.96 9.86 1.81
C ALA A 200 17.84 10.67 3.11
N ARG A 201 18.17 11.97 3.10
CA ARG A 201 18.23 12.78 4.33
C ARG A 201 17.14 13.84 4.44
N GLN A 202 16.64 14.36 3.32
CA GLN A 202 15.68 15.46 3.33
C GLN A 202 14.23 14.97 3.36
N PHE A 203 13.96 13.74 2.91
CA PHE A 203 12.62 13.16 2.95
C PHE A 203 12.36 12.49 4.29
N LEU A 204 11.35 12.99 5.00
CA LEU A 204 10.98 12.58 6.34
C LEU A 204 9.62 11.85 6.36
N PHE A 205 9.54 10.84 7.23
CA PHE A 205 8.33 10.07 7.53
C PHE A 205 8.04 10.15 9.02
N ILE A 206 6.76 10.19 9.40
CA ILE A 206 6.36 9.77 10.74
C ILE A 206 6.19 8.25 10.68
N LEU A 207 7.20 7.51 11.15
CA LEU A 207 7.09 6.07 11.30
C LEU A 207 6.28 5.77 12.56
N ILE A 208 5.17 5.06 12.36
CA ILE A 208 4.34 4.52 13.42
C ILE A 208 4.52 3.01 13.42
N THR A 209 5.29 2.52 14.39
CA THR A 209 5.42 1.09 14.63
C THR A 209 4.35 0.67 15.62
N VAL A 210 3.57 -0.34 15.23
CA VAL A 210 2.60 -1.00 16.09
C VAL A 210 3.04 -2.42 16.41
N ASP A 211 2.78 -2.84 17.64
CA ASP A 211 3.09 -4.20 18.11
C ASP A 211 1.97 -5.21 17.75
N ASP A 212 0.79 -4.71 17.34
CA ASP A 212 -0.39 -5.53 17.05
C ASP A 212 -1.34 -4.82 16.05
N GLU A 213 -2.02 -5.60 15.20
CA GLU A 213 -2.93 -5.14 14.14
C GLU A 213 -4.12 -4.28 14.68
N LEU A 214 -4.57 -4.47 15.93
CA LEU A 214 -5.60 -3.62 16.58
C LEU A 214 -5.13 -2.18 16.82
N ASN A 215 -3.86 -2.02 17.20
CA ASN A 215 -3.28 -0.71 17.42
C ASN A 215 -3.06 -0.01 16.08
N ALA A 216 -2.68 -0.77 15.04
CA ALA A 216 -2.71 -0.27 13.67
C ALA A 216 -4.09 0.28 13.33
N TYR A 217 -5.17 -0.48 13.53
CA TYR A 217 -6.54 0.01 13.23
C TYR A 217 -6.90 1.31 13.92
N THR A 218 -6.58 1.39 15.21
CA THR A 218 -6.87 2.61 15.99
C THR A 218 -6.09 3.81 15.45
N VAL A 219 -4.81 3.61 15.09
CA VAL A 219 -3.99 4.64 14.42
C VAL A 219 -4.59 5.02 13.08
N PHE A 220 -4.99 4.05 12.27
CA PHE A 220 -5.55 4.30 10.95
C PHE A 220 -6.82 5.12 11.00
N GLU A 221 -7.78 4.76 11.85
CA GLU A 221 -9.00 5.55 11.95
C GLU A 221 -8.74 6.98 12.45
N THR A 222 -7.79 7.13 13.38
CA THR A 222 -7.45 8.46 13.89
C THR A 222 -6.69 9.32 12.89
N LEU A 223 -5.89 8.70 12.00
CA LEU A 223 -5.22 9.39 10.89
C LEU A 223 -6.17 9.69 9.73
N ASN A 224 -7.03 8.74 9.35
CA ASN A 224 -7.96 8.88 8.23
C ASN A 224 -9.09 9.88 8.54
N ALA A 225 -9.48 10.03 9.82
CA ALA A 225 -10.38 11.10 10.26
C ALA A 225 -9.83 12.52 9.98
N ARG A 226 -8.55 12.65 9.59
CA ARG A 226 -7.88 13.91 9.24
C ARG A 226 -7.42 13.99 7.77
N GLY A 227 -7.84 13.07 6.89
CA GLY A 227 -7.76 13.27 5.43
C GLY A 227 -6.77 12.40 4.65
N LEU A 228 -6.63 11.10 4.95
CA LEU A 228 -5.94 10.15 4.06
C LEU A 228 -6.87 8.98 3.66
N GLU A 229 -6.83 8.59 2.39
CA GLU A 229 -7.74 7.66 1.71
C GLU A 229 -7.35 6.18 1.91
N LEU A 230 -7.40 5.68 3.15
CA LEU A 230 -7.43 4.24 3.40
C LEU A 230 -8.73 3.85 4.09
N THR A 231 -9.38 2.82 3.58
CA THR A 231 -10.72 2.46 4.05
C THR A 231 -10.62 1.45 5.19
N THR A 232 -11.50 1.53 6.20
CA THR A 232 -11.72 0.48 7.23
C THR A 232 -11.79 -0.91 6.61
N THR A 233 -12.31 -0.99 5.37
CA THR A 233 -12.36 -2.14 4.49
C THR A 233 -10.99 -2.79 4.27
N ASP A 234 -9.95 -2.02 3.93
CA ASP A 234 -8.62 -2.54 3.61
C ASP A 234 -7.96 -3.19 4.83
N LEU A 235 -8.17 -2.58 6.00
CA LEU A 235 -7.60 -3.10 7.23
C LEU A 235 -8.31 -4.35 7.73
N LEU A 236 -9.64 -4.38 7.63
CA LEU A 236 -10.42 -5.59 7.87
C LEU A 236 -10.02 -6.71 6.92
N LYS A 237 -9.84 -6.40 5.64
CA LYS A 237 -9.34 -7.35 4.65
C LYS A 237 -8.01 -7.95 5.11
N ASN A 238 -7.00 -7.12 5.38
CA ASN A 238 -5.69 -7.61 5.81
C ASN A 238 -5.77 -8.50 7.05
N TYR A 239 -6.61 -8.13 8.03
CA TYR A 239 -6.85 -8.93 9.22
C TYR A 239 -7.47 -10.29 8.90
N LEU A 240 -8.58 -10.33 8.16
CA LEU A 240 -9.27 -11.58 7.85
C LEU A 240 -8.37 -12.53 7.06
N PHE A 241 -7.59 -11.98 6.14
CA PHE A 241 -6.66 -12.78 5.35
C PHE A 241 -5.43 -13.23 6.15
N SER A 242 -4.97 -12.48 7.16
CA SER A 242 -3.86 -12.91 8.02
C SER A 242 -4.22 -14.12 8.90
N LEU A 243 -5.52 -14.37 9.13
CA LEU A 243 -6.03 -15.54 9.86
C LEU A 243 -6.06 -16.83 9.02
N VAL A 244 -5.90 -16.74 7.70
CA VAL A 244 -5.98 -17.89 6.80
C VAL A 244 -4.58 -18.26 6.32
N ARG A 245 -4.19 -19.52 6.54
CA ARG A 245 -2.83 -20.00 6.24
C ARG A 245 -2.76 -20.94 5.04
N VAL A 246 -3.89 -21.55 4.67
CA VAL A 246 -3.96 -22.52 3.58
C VAL A 246 -4.10 -21.77 2.26
N PRO A 247 -3.22 -21.97 1.26
CA PRO A 247 -3.29 -21.25 -0.02
C PRO A 247 -4.63 -21.39 -0.74
N ALA A 248 -5.22 -22.59 -0.75
CA ALA A 248 -6.53 -22.82 -1.36
C ALA A 248 -7.65 -22.02 -0.67
N ASP A 249 -7.61 -21.89 0.65
CA ASP A 249 -8.59 -21.09 1.40
C ASP A 249 -8.37 -19.59 1.17
N LEU A 250 -7.12 -19.17 0.99
CA LEU A 250 -6.78 -17.78 0.66
C LEU A 250 -7.31 -17.37 -0.70
N GLU A 251 -7.15 -18.21 -1.72
CA GLU A 251 -7.75 -17.99 -3.05
C GLU A 251 -9.27 -17.92 -2.96
N ALA A 252 -9.90 -18.81 -2.18
CA ALA A 252 -11.34 -18.80 -1.97
C ALA A 252 -11.81 -17.51 -1.27
N LEU A 253 -11.11 -17.08 -0.21
CA LEU A 253 -11.37 -15.84 0.51
C LEU A 253 -11.19 -14.62 -0.40
N GLN A 254 -10.14 -14.59 -1.22
CA GLN A 254 -9.89 -13.52 -2.17
C GLN A 254 -11.02 -13.34 -3.17
N ARG A 255 -11.43 -14.43 -3.82
CA ARG A 255 -12.52 -14.42 -4.80
C ARG A 255 -13.83 -13.96 -4.17
N ARG A 256 -14.17 -14.48 -2.99
CA ARG A 256 -15.41 -14.13 -2.28
C ARG A 256 -15.41 -12.68 -1.79
N TRP A 257 -14.30 -12.23 -1.22
CA TRP A 257 -14.13 -10.84 -0.82
C TRP A 257 -14.27 -9.88 -2.00
N GLN A 258 -13.68 -10.23 -3.16
CA GLN A 258 -13.78 -9.41 -4.36
C GLN A 258 -15.24 -9.30 -4.84
N ALA A 259 -15.98 -10.40 -4.92
CA ALA A 259 -17.40 -10.39 -5.29
C ALA A 259 -18.25 -9.56 -4.30
N LEU A 260 -17.96 -9.66 -3.00
CA LEU A 260 -18.62 -8.86 -1.97
C LEU A 260 -18.38 -7.36 -2.16
N ILE A 261 -17.13 -6.96 -2.43
CA ILE A 261 -16.76 -5.56 -2.64
C ILE A 261 -17.31 -5.02 -3.96
N GLU A 262 -17.39 -5.84 -5.01
CA GLU A 262 -18.04 -5.46 -6.27
C GLU A 262 -19.54 -5.20 -6.09
N THR A 263 -20.20 -5.96 -5.20
CA THR A 263 -21.63 -5.80 -4.88
C THR A 263 -21.90 -4.58 -3.99
N VAL A 264 -21.10 -4.40 -2.93
CA VAL A 264 -21.36 -3.37 -1.90
C VAL A 264 -20.68 -2.04 -2.22
N GLU A 265 -19.67 -2.03 -3.08
CA GLU A 265 -18.69 -0.96 -3.30
C GLU A 265 -17.74 -0.74 -2.10
N GLN A 266 -16.44 -0.62 -2.39
CA GLN A 266 -15.39 -0.50 -1.36
C GLN A 266 -15.61 0.68 -0.39
N ALA A 267 -16.09 1.82 -0.92
CA ALA A 267 -16.33 3.02 -0.14
C ALA A 267 -17.50 2.88 0.85
N ARG A 268 -18.48 2.01 0.55
CA ARG A 268 -19.69 1.81 1.35
C ARG A 268 -19.60 0.61 2.29
N PHE A 269 -18.60 -0.24 2.11
CA PHE A 269 -18.37 -1.41 2.94
C PHE A 269 -18.34 -1.12 4.46
N PRO A 270 -17.73 -0.04 4.98
CA PRO A 270 -17.77 0.24 6.42
C PRO A 270 -19.19 0.53 6.95
N GLU A 271 -20.02 1.19 6.14
CA GLU A 271 -21.44 1.43 6.47
C GLU A 271 -22.23 0.12 6.44
N PHE A 272 -22.02 -0.69 5.40
CA PHE A 272 -22.62 -2.01 5.27
C PHE A 272 -22.29 -2.93 6.46
N LEU A 273 -21.00 -3.06 6.81
CA LEU A 273 -20.57 -3.88 7.95
C LEU A 273 -21.21 -3.41 9.25
N ARG A 274 -21.37 -2.10 9.44
CA ARG A 274 -22.05 -1.54 10.60
C ARG A 274 -23.52 -1.99 10.66
N TYR A 275 -24.23 -1.95 9.55
CA TYR A 275 -25.63 -2.41 9.51
C TYR A 275 -25.74 -3.89 9.77
N HIS A 276 -24.86 -4.69 9.17
CA HIS A 276 -24.78 -6.12 9.47
C HIS A 276 -24.64 -6.37 10.98
N MET A 277 -23.72 -5.65 11.65
CA MET A 277 -23.52 -5.79 13.08
C MET A 277 -24.68 -5.25 13.93
N LEU A 278 -25.39 -4.21 13.49
CA LEU A 278 -26.53 -3.65 14.21
C LEU A 278 -27.73 -4.62 14.26
N CYS A 279 -27.79 -5.58 13.35
CA CYS A 279 -28.81 -6.63 13.39
C CYS A 279 -28.60 -7.59 14.57
N GLU A 280 -27.37 -7.69 15.07
CA GLU A 280 -27.01 -8.60 16.18
C GLU A 280 -26.66 -7.85 17.47
N LEU A 281 -26.32 -6.58 17.38
CA LEU A 281 -25.85 -5.76 18.49
C LEU A 281 -26.64 -4.44 18.58
N PRO A 282 -27.15 -4.08 19.77
CA PRO A 282 -28.08 -2.96 19.93
C PRO A 282 -27.44 -1.58 19.66
N GLN A 283 -26.13 -1.42 19.84
CA GLN A 283 -25.42 -0.20 19.46
C GLN A 283 -24.00 -0.49 18.98
N VAL A 284 -23.76 -0.15 17.71
CA VAL A 284 -22.44 -0.27 17.06
C VAL A 284 -22.04 1.09 16.52
N ARG A 285 -20.89 1.60 16.99
CA ARG A 285 -20.25 2.80 16.44
C ARG A 285 -19.25 2.37 15.36
N SER A 286 -19.12 3.14 14.29
CA SER A 286 -18.21 2.84 13.18
C SER A 286 -16.77 2.59 13.66
N GLN A 287 -16.33 3.32 14.69
CA GLN A 287 -14.99 3.19 15.24
C GLN A 287 -14.69 1.86 15.96
N ARG A 288 -15.74 1.07 16.25
CA ARG A 288 -15.61 -0.22 16.94
C ARG A 288 -15.70 -1.41 16.00
N LEU A 289 -15.97 -1.20 14.70
CA LEU A 289 -16.26 -2.29 13.77
C LEU A 289 -15.13 -3.31 13.72
N PHE A 290 -13.89 -2.87 13.49
CA PHE A 290 -12.75 -3.78 13.45
C PHE A 290 -12.51 -4.53 14.76
N LYS A 291 -12.60 -3.82 15.89
CA LYS A 291 -12.46 -4.45 17.20
C LYS A 291 -13.51 -5.54 17.42
N LEU A 292 -14.76 -5.29 17.04
CA LEU A 292 -15.84 -6.26 17.14
C LEU A 292 -15.63 -7.46 16.21
N VAL A 293 -15.17 -7.24 14.97
CA VAL A 293 -14.86 -8.32 14.04
C VAL A 293 -13.76 -9.21 14.62
N ARG A 294 -12.65 -8.64 15.07
CA ARG A 294 -11.54 -9.40 15.67
C ARG A 294 -11.90 -10.12 16.97
N GLU A 295 -12.79 -9.56 17.79
CA GLU A 295 -13.25 -10.24 19.00
C GLU A 295 -14.05 -11.52 18.68
N ARG A 296 -14.74 -11.54 17.53
CA ARG A 296 -15.63 -12.61 17.09
C ARG A 296 -15.03 -13.57 16.06
N THR A 297 -14.02 -13.12 15.32
CA THR A 297 -13.42 -13.85 14.21
C THR A 297 -11.93 -13.97 14.47
N LYS A 298 -11.49 -15.16 14.90
CA LYS A 298 -10.09 -15.46 15.26
C LYS A 298 -9.55 -16.67 14.52
N THR A 299 -10.42 -17.46 13.90
CA THR A 299 -10.09 -18.69 13.19
C THR A 299 -10.53 -18.60 11.74
N THR A 300 -9.90 -19.40 10.87
CA THR A 300 -10.27 -19.52 9.46
C THR A 300 -11.76 -19.87 9.27
N GLN A 301 -12.31 -20.75 10.11
CA GLN A 301 -13.73 -21.09 10.04
C GLN A 301 -14.64 -19.89 10.31
N GLU A 302 -14.32 -19.08 11.33
CA GLU A 302 -15.10 -17.88 11.66
C GLU A 302 -14.98 -16.79 10.59
N VAL A 303 -13.86 -16.74 9.85
CA VAL A 303 -13.70 -15.84 8.70
C VAL A 303 -14.74 -16.17 7.63
N PHE A 304 -14.86 -17.44 7.27
CA PHE A 304 -15.85 -17.87 6.27
C PHE A 304 -17.28 -17.74 6.77
N THR A 305 -17.56 -18.04 8.05
CA THR A 305 -18.89 -17.81 8.64
C THR A 305 -19.28 -16.34 8.58
N LEU A 306 -18.36 -15.42 8.89
CA LEU A 306 -18.60 -13.98 8.76
C LEU A 306 -18.88 -13.62 7.30
N LEU A 307 -18.09 -14.18 6.36
CA LEU A 307 -18.24 -13.89 4.94
C LEU A 307 -19.58 -14.39 4.38
N ASP A 308 -20.04 -15.58 4.77
CA ASP A 308 -21.36 -16.13 4.43
C ASP A 308 -22.48 -15.18 4.91
N ALA A 309 -22.35 -14.67 6.13
CA ALA A 309 -23.34 -13.78 6.75
C ALA A 309 -23.35 -12.38 6.10
N LEU A 310 -22.20 -11.89 5.64
CA LEU A 310 -22.09 -10.65 4.86
C LEU A 310 -22.68 -10.83 3.46
N GLU A 311 -22.30 -11.88 2.74
CA GLU A 311 -22.79 -12.13 1.38
C GLU A 311 -24.32 -12.23 1.33
N THR A 312 -24.94 -12.89 2.33
CA THR A 312 -26.40 -13.02 2.44
C THR A 312 -27.12 -11.65 2.45
N ARG A 313 -26.47 -10.60 2.96
CA ARG A 313 -27.07 -9.26 3.09
C ARG A 313 -26.54 -8.25 2.07
N ALA A 314 -25.47 -8.60 1.35
CA ALA A 314 -24.80 -7.70 0.42
C ALA A 314 -25.74 -7.25 -0.71
N GLU A 315 -26.44 -8.19 -1.34
CA GLU A 315 -27.40 -7.88 -2.42
C GLU A 315 -28.53 -6.98 -1.93
N LEU A 316 -29.09 -7.28 -0.74
CA LEU A 316 -30.18 -6.49 -0.19
C LEU A 316 -29.72 -5.08 0.19
N PHE A 317 -28.51 -4.91 0.72
CA PHE A 317 -27.91 -3.60 0.99
C PHE A 317 -27.70 -2.78 -0.30
N ALA A 318 -27.17 -3.42 -1.35
CA ALA A 318 -27.00 -2.79 -2.66
C ALA A 318 -28.35 -2.37 -3.24
N ALA A 319 -29.33 -3.29 -3.24
CA ALA A 319 -30.68 -3.06 -3.71
C ALA A 319 -31.41 -1.95 -2.96
N ALA A 320 -31.24 -1.84 -1.64
CA ALA A 320 -31.86 -0.78 -0.85
C ALA A 320 -31.43 0.62 -1.30
N SER A 321 -30.29 0.73 -1.97
CA SER A 321 -29.73 2.00 -2.46
C SER A 321 -30.10 2.30 -3.92
N ASP A 322 -30.68 1.32 -4.63
CA ASP A 322 -31.09 1.43 -6.02
C ASP A 322 -32.48 0.81 -6.24
N SER A 323 -33.49 1.66 -6.44
CA SER A 323 -34.87 1.22 -6.71
C SER A 323 -35.01 0.45 -8.02
N ASN A 324 -34.04 0.53 -8.93
CA ASN A 324 -34.04 -0.18 -10.21
C ASN A 324 -33.25 -1.50 -10.16
N HIS A 325 -32.66 -1.84 -9.01
CA HIS A 325 -31.89 -3.07 -8.85
C HIS A 325 -32.71 -4.32 -9.20
N SER A 326 -32.05 -5.32 -9.78
CA SER A 326 -32.65 -6.59 -10.22
C SER A 326 -33.39 -7.32 -9.09
N TYR A 327 -32.91 -7.19 -7.85
CA TYR A 327 -33.52 -7.71 -6.63
C TYR A 327 -35.01 -7.36 -6.51
N TRP A 328 -35.41 -6.16 -6.94
CA TRP A 328 -36.80 -5.71 -6.85
C TRP A 328 -37.69 -6.22 -8.00
N MET A 329 -37.18 -7.02 -8.93
CA MET A 329 -38.01 -7.66 -9.96
C MET A 329 -38.99 -8.66 -9.34
N GLU A 330 -38.57 -9.37 -8.29
CA GLU A 330 -39.41 -10.30 -7.53
C GLU A 330 -40.41 -9.57 -6.61
N LEU A 331 -40.16 -8.30 -6.29
CA LEU A 331 -41.03 -7.45 -5.45
C LEU A 331 -41.25 -6.06 -6.07
N PRO A 332 -42.02 -5.95 -7.19
CA PRO A 332 -42.15 -4.69 -7.93
C PRO A 332 -42.77 -3.55 -7.10
N GLU A 333 -43.65 -3.87 -6.16
CA GLU A 333 -44.33 -2.90 -5.29
C GLU A 333 -43.33 -2.18 -4.36
N ALA A 334 -42.25 -2.85 -3.96
CA ALA A 334 -41.21 -2.28 -3.10
C ALA A 334 -40.45 -1.13 -3.78
N LYS A 335 -40.37 -1.11 -5.13
CA LYS A 335 -39.61 -0.11 -5.89
C LYS A 335 -40.02 1.33 -5.58
N ALA A 336 -41.33 1.57 -5.40
CA ALA A 336 -41.85 2.90 -5.09
C ALA A 336 -41.37 3.38 -3.71
N PHE A 337 -41.48 2.52 -2.69
CA PHE A 337 -41.03 2.82 -1.33
C PHE A 337 -39.52 3.02 -1.26
N ILE A 338 -38.73 2.17 -1.93
CA ILE A 338 -37.27 2.31 -1.97
C ILE A 338 -36.87 3.63 -2.66
N ARG A 339 -37.55 4.00 -3.75
CA ARG A 339 -37.32 5.29 -4.42
C ARG A 339 -37.59 6.47 -3.48
N GLU A 340 -38.66 6.42 -2.70
CA GLU A 340 -38.99 7.46 -1.72
C GLU A 340 -37.96 7.52 -0.59
N LEU A 341 -37.59 6.38 -0.01
CA LEU A 341 -36.54 6.30 1.03
C LEU A 341 -35.21 6.88 0.53
N ASN A 342 -34.84 6.59 -0.72
CA ASN A 342 -33.64 7.13 -1.34
C ASN A 342 -33.74 8.63 -1.62
N LEU A 343 -34.90 9.13 -2.07
CA LEU A 343 -35.17 10.55 -2.27
C LEU A 343 -34.98 11.35 -0.98
N PHE A 344 -35.49 10.84 0.13
CA PHE A 344 -35.38 11.47 1.46
C PHE A 344 -34.08 11.11 2.20
N ARG A 345 -33.19 10.31 1.59
CA ARG A 345 -31.91 9.86 2.17
C ARG A 345 -32.08 9.21 3.55
N VAL A 346 -33.13 8.41 3.72
CA VAL A 346 -33.45 7.75 4.99
C VAL A 346 -32.47 6.61 5.26
N ARG A 347 -31.66 6.73 6.32
CA ARG A 347 -30.64 5.72 6.68
C ARG A 347 -31.02 4.79 7.84
N GLN A 348 -32.10 5.08 8.56
CA GLN A 348 -32.49 4.36 9.77
C GLN A 348 -33.09 2.98 9.51
N ALA A 349 -33.58 2.72 8.29
CA ALA A 349 -34.19 1.44 7.92
C ALA A 349 -33.16 0.35 7.57
N MET A 350 -31.92 0.73 7.28
CA MET A 350 -30.88 -0.20 6.79
C MET A 350 -30.45 -1.30 7.78
N PRO A 351 -30.49 -1.11 9.12
CA PRO A 351 -30.27 -2.19 10.08
C PRO A 351 -31.39 -3.23 10.18
N LEU A 352 -32.48 -3.09 9.42
CA LEU A 352 -33.56 -4.08 9.33
C LEU A 352 -33.39 -5.04 8.14
N LEU A 353 -32.33 -4.84 7.33
CA LEU A 353 -31.88 -5.70 6.25
C LEU A 353 -31.04 -6.86 6.81
#